data_AF-A0A1J3K058-F1
#
_entry.id   AF-A0A1J3K058-F1
#
_cell.length_a   1.000
_cell.length_b   1.000
_cell.length_c   1.000
_cell.angle_alpha   90.00
_cell.angle_beta   90.00
_cell.angle_gamma   90.00
#
_symmetry.space_group_name_H-M   'P 1'
#
loop_
_entity.id
_entity.type
_entity.pdbx_description
1 polymer ?
#
loop_
_entity_poly.entity_id
_entity_poly.type
_entity_poly.pdbx_seq_one_letter_code
_entity_poly.pdbx_strand_id
1 'polypeptide(L)'
;IGIVAYSPLGKGFFASGPKIVENLDSDDFRKTLPRFQQENLDHNKILYDKVLAMSEKKGFTPGQLALAWLHHQGDDVCPIPGTTKIENLDQNIGALSVKLTPEEMT
;
A
#
# COMPACT_ATOMS: atom_id res chain seq x y z
N ILE A 1 24.18 -4.30 4.30
CA ILE A 1 23.64 -4.05 2.94
C ILE A 1 22.26 -3.45 3.16
N GLY A 2 21.85 -2.39 2.44
CA GLY A 2 20.50 -1.81 2.59
C GLY A 2 19.53 -2.32 1.52
N ILE A 3 18.26 -2.46 1.87
CA ILE A 3 17.17 -2.88 0.99
C ILE A 3 16.30 -1.67 0.65
N VAL A 4 16.24 -1.31 -0.63
CA VAL A 4 15.36 -0.23 -1.11
C VAL A 4 14.12 -0.83 -1.76
N ALA A 5 12.96 -0.74 -1.10
CA ALA A 5 11.73 -1.38 -1.57
C ALA A 5 11.03 -0.53 -2.65
N TYR A 6 11.12 -0.97 -3.90
CA TYR A 6 10.43 -0.35 -5.04
C TYR A 6 8.94 -0.70 -5.08
N SER A 7 8.13 0.26 -5.51
CA SER A 7 6.66 0.13 -5.62
C SER A 7 6.00 -0.35 -4.31
N PRO A 8 6.30 0.28 -3.15
CA PRO A 8 5.87 -0.21 -1.84
C PRO A 8 4.34 -0.25 -1.67
N LEU A 9 3.61 0.60 -2.39
CA LEU A 9 2.15 0.66 -2.37
C LEU A 9 1.48 -0.25 -3.42
N GLY A 10 2.21 -1.21 -4.00
CA GLY A 10 1.65 -2.15 -4.98
C GLY A 10 1.10 -1.45 -6.24
N LYS A 11 1.82 -0.46 -6.77
CA LYS A 11 1.41 0.40 -7.90
C LYS A 11 0.07 1.14 -7.66
N GLY A 12 -0.14 1.55 -6.42
CA GLY A 12 -1.31 2.32 -5.96
C GLY A 12 -2.41 1.47 -5.33
N PHE A 13 -2.32 0.13 -5.40
CA PHE A 13 -3.34 -0.75 -4.85
C PHE A 13 -3.56 -0.53 -3.34
N PHE A 14 -2.51 -0.38 -2.54
CA PHE A 14 -2.67 -0.13 -1.10
C PHE A 14 -3.12 1.29 -0.77
N ALA A 15 -3.12 2.23 -1.72
CA ALA A 15 -3.66 3.57 -1.50
C ALA A 15 -5.13 3.69 -1.92
N SER A 16 -5.53 3.02 -3.00
CA SER A 16 -6.86 3.16 -3.62
C SER A 16 -7.74 1.91 -3.50
N GLY A 17 -7.17 0.76 -3.14
CA GLY A 17 -7.86 -0.53 -3.11
C GLY A 17 -8.22 -1.07 -4.49
N PRO A 18 -9.19 -2.01 -4.57
CA PRO A 18 -9.59 -2.63 -5.82
C PRO A 18 -10.17 -1.64 -6.84
N LYS A 19 -10.74 -0.52 -6.37
CA LYS A 19 -11.27 0.57 -7.22
C LYS A 19 -10.22 1.27 -8.07
N ILE A 20 -8.94 0.98 -7.85
CA ILE A 20 -7.88 1.51 -8.71
C ILE A 20 -8.11 1.18 -10.18
N VAL A 21 -8.63 -0.03 -10.48
CA VAL A 21 -8.81 -0.50 -11.87
C VAL A 21 -9.86 0.30 -12.63
N GLU A 22 -10.83 0.89 -11.92
CA GLU A 22 -11.89 1.74 -12.49
C GLU A 22 -11.35 3.08 -12.99
N ASN A 23 -10.21 3.53 -12.44
CA ASN A 23 -9.59 4.82 -12.73
C ASN A 23 -8.36 4.71 -13.64
N LEU A 24 -8.10 3.53 -14.23
CA LEU A 24 -6.99 3.32 -15.14
C LEU A 24 -7.39 3.70 -16.57
N ASP A 25 -6.56 4.50 -17.23
CA ASP A 25 -6.70 4.81 -18.65
C ASP A 25 -6.60 3.54 -19.52
N SER A 26 -7.15 3.58 -20.73
CA SER A 26 -7.22 2.41 -21.63
C SER A 26 -5.85 1.82 -21.96
N ASP A 27 -4.81 2.63 -22.00
CA ASP A 27 -3.42 2.28 -22.32
C ASP A 27 -2.52 2.11 -21.09
N ASP A 28 -3.07 2.21 -19.86
CA ASP A 28 -2.29 2.02 -18.65
C ASP A 28 -1.76 0.59 -18.53
N PHE A 29 -0.44 0.43 -18.47
CA PHE A 29 0.23 -0.87 -18.40
C PHE A 29 -0.22 -1.72 -17.22
N ARG A 30 -0.74 -1.12 -16.13
CA ARG A 30 -1.25 -1.85 -14.97
C ARG A 30 -2.37 -2.80 -15.36
N LYS A 31 -3.16 -2.50 -16.39
CA LYS A 31 -4.19 -3.40 -16.93
C LYS A 31 -3.64 -4.72 -17.47
N THR A 32 -2.33 -4.82 -17.72
CA THR A 32 -1.67 -6.09 -18.13
C THR A 32 -1.18 -6.92 -16.95
N LEU A 33 -1.17 -6.35 -15.74
CA LEU A 33 -0.60 -7.04 -14.57
C LEU A 33 -1.59 -8.10 -14.06
N PRO A 34 -1.11 -9.34 -13.78
CA PRO A 34 -1.97 -10.41 -13.28
C PRO A 34 -2.80 -10.01 -12.06
N ARG A 35 -2.21 -9.25 -11.12
CA ARG A 35 -2.85 -8.81 -9.86
C ARG A 35 -4.07 -7.89 -10.05
N PHE A 36 -4.24 -7.31 -11.23
CA PHE A 36 -5.37 -6.44 -11.58
C PHE A 36 -6.34 -7.09 -12.57
N GLN A 37 -6.13 -8.36 -12.93
CA GLN A 37 -7.14 -9.16 -13.64
C GLN A 37 -8.23 -9.60 -12.67
N GLN A 38 -9.47 -9.73 -13.15
CA GLN A 38 -10.68 -9.88 -12.33
C GLN A 38 -10.53 -10.92 -11.20
N GLU A 39 -10.16 -12.15 -11.51
CA GLU A 39 -10.02 -13.23 -10.51
C GLU A 39 -9.01 -12.89 -9.40
N ASN A 40 -7.84 -12.38 -9.78
CA ASN A 40 -6.81 -11.97 -8.82
C ASN A 40 -7.20 -10.70 -8.07
N LEU A 41 -7.94 -9.79 -8.71
CA LEU A 41 -8.43 -8.57 -8.08
C LEU A 41 -9.43 -8.90 -6.98
N ASP A 42 -10.34 -9.85 -7.23
CA ASP A 42 -11.31 -10.33 -6.26
C ASP A 42 -10.61 -11.01 -5.07
N HIS A 43 -9.56 -11.80 -5.33
CA HIS A 43 -8.75 -12.38 -4.28
C HIS A 43 -7.99 -11.31 -3.46
N ASN A 44 -7.35 -10.37 -4.15
CA ASN A 44 -6.59 -9.29 -3.53
C ASN A 44 -7.47 -8.33 -2.75
N LYS A 45 -8.75 -8.17 -3.15
CA LYS A 45 -9.74 -7.38 -2.42
C LYS A 45 -9.94 -7.91 -1.00
N ILE A 46 -9.98 -9.24 -0.82
CA ILE A 46 -10.14 -9.85 0.52
C ILE A 46 -8.97 -9.46 1.44
N LEU A 47 -7.75 -9.43 0.90
CA LEU A 47 -6.56 -8.98 1.63
C LEU A 47 -6.64 -7.48 1.93
N TYR A 48 -7.00 -6.67 0.94
CA TYR A 48 -7.15 -5.23 1.09
C TYR A 48 -8.19 -4.86 2.16
N ASP A 49 -9.33 -5.54 2.20
CA ASP A 49 -10.40 -5.27 3.17
C ASP A 49 -9.92 -5.48 4.62
N LYS A 50 -9.01 -6.44 4.86
CA LYS A 50 -8.37 -6.64 6.17
C LYS A 50 -7.44 -5.48 6.53
N VAL A 51 -6.60 -5.06 5.58
CA VAL A 51 -5.70 -3.91 5.75
C VAL A 51 -6.50 -2.64 5.99
N LEU A 52 -7.61 -2.46 5.27
CA LEU A 52 -8.54 -1.35 5.44
C LEU A 52 -9.11 -1.33 6.85
N ALA A 53 -9.74 -2.42 7.30
CA ALA A 53 -10.34 -2.51 8.63
C ALA A 53 -9.33 -2.24 9.75
N MET A 54 -8.09 -2.73 9.60
CA MET A 54 -7.01 -2.47 10.55
C MET A 54 -6.57 -1.00 10.55
N SER A 55 -6.43 -0.41 9.37
CA SER A 55 -6.05 1.00 9.25
C SER A 55 -7.10 1.92 9.84
N GLU A 56 -8.39 1.66 9.59
CA GLU A 56 -9.52 2.40 10.15
C GLU A 56 -9.56 2.32 11.67
N LYS A 57 -9.37 1.12 12.25
CA LYS A 57 -9.30 0.92 13.70
C LYS A 57 -8.21 1.77 14.37
N LYS A 58 -7.12 2.04 13.66
CA LYS A 58 -5.98 2.83 14.16
C LYS A 58 -6.00 4.30 13.72
N GLY A 59 -6.99 4.71 12.91
CA GLY A 59 -7.11 6.08 12.41
C GLY A 59 -6.10 6.46 11.33
N PHE A 60 -5.60 5.48 10.56
CA PHE A 60 -4.66 5.69 9.47
C PHE A 60 -5.24 5.23 8.13
N THR A 61 -4.61 5.61 7.02
CA THR A 61 -4.98 5.09 5.70
C THR A 61 -4.34 3.72 5.44
N PRO A 62 -4.91 2.91 4.53
CA PRO A 62 -4.32 1.62 4.15
C PRO A 62 -2.90 1.79 3.57
N GLY A 63 -2.64 2.89 2.86
CA GLY A 63 -1.32 3.22 2.33
C GLY A 63 -0.30 3.52 3.43
N GLN A 64 -0.70 4.26 4.46
CA GLN A 64 0.12 4.49 5.65
C GLN A 64 0.46 3.19 6.37
N LEU A 65 -0.53 2.31 6.54
CA LEU A 65 -0.34 1.02 7.18
C LEU A 65 0.63 0.12 6.39
N ALA A 66 0.52 0.08 5.06
CA ALA A 66 1.42 -0.68 4.20
C ALA A 66 2.87 -0.19 4.27
N LEU A 67 3.08 1.14 4.26
CA LEU A 67 4.41 1.73 4.41
C LEU A 67 4.99 1.50 5.81
N ALA A 68 4.16 1.64 6.84
CA ALA A 68 4.56 1.33 8.20
C ALA A 68 5.01 -0.11 8.35
N TRP A 69 4.29 -1.07 7.77
CA TRP A 69 4.66 -2.48 7.78
C TRP A 69 6.05 -2.70 7.16
N LEU A 70 6.35 -2.03 6.05
CA LEU A 70 7.67 -2.09 5.41
C LEU A 70 8.78 -1.49 6.30
N HIS A 71 8.52 -0.36 6.95
CA HIS A 71 9.46 0.23 7.90
C HIS A 71 9.75 -0.68 9.11
N HIS A 72 8.84 -1.59 9.47
CA HIS A 72 9.05 -2.55 10.56
C HIS A 72 9.79 -3.83 10.12
N GLN A 73 10.10 -4.02 8.83
CA GLN A 73 10.82 -5.21 8.35
C GLN A 73 12.32 -5.21 8.71
N GLY A 74 12.87 -4.06 9.10
CA GLY A 74 14.25 -3.92 9.53
C GLY A 74 14.76 -2.49 9.37
N ASP A 75 15.78 -2.12 10.16
CA ASP A 75 16.41 -0.79 10.11
C ASP A 75 17.15 -0.52 8.77
N ASP A 76 17.41 -1.57 8.00
CA ASP A 76 18.04 -1.53 6.68
C ASP A 76 17.03 -1.53 5.52
N VAL A 77 15.72 -1.50 5.81
CA VAL A 77 14.65 -1.46 4.80
C VAL A 77 14.11 -0.04 4.64
N CYS A 78 14.29 0.52 3.44
CA CYS A 78 13.83 1.86 3.10
C CYS A 78 12.85 1.81 1.90
N PRO A 79 11.53 1.95 2.12
CA PRO A 79 10.58 2.06 1.01
C PRO A 79 10.72 3.40 0.30
N ILE A 80 10.55 3.40 -1.03
CA ILE A 80 10.58 4.60 -1.87
C ILE A 80 9.19 4.89 -2.47
N PRO A 81 8.22 5.37 -1.67
CA PRO A 81 6.91 5.73 -2.18
C PRO A 81 6.99 6.97 -3.08
N GLY A 82 6.60 6.80 -4.34
CA GLY A 82 6.50 7.91 -5.29
C GLY A 82 5.18 8.66 -5.17
N THR A 83 5.20 9.97 -5.42
CA THR A 83 3.99 10.80 -5.52
C THR A 83 4.27 12.06 -6.35
N THR A 84 3.23 12.60 -6.99
CA THR A 84 3.21 13.92 -7.65
C THR A 84 2.32 14.94 -6.93
N LYS A 85 1.64 14.52 -5.86
CA LYS A 85 0.67 15.33 -5.09
C LYS A 85 1.16 15.53 -3.65
N ILE A 86 0.96 16.73 -3.11
CA ILE A 86 1.39 17.09 -1.75
C ILE A 86 0.60 16.27 -0.72
N GLU A 87 -0.70 16.09 -0.93
CA GLU A 87 -1.54 15.35 0.01
C GLU A 87 -1.04 13.90 0.18
N ASN A 88 -0.58 13.29 -0.91
CA ASN A 88 0.02 11.95 -0.88
C ASN A 88 1.41 11.95 -0.23
N LEU A 89 2.18 13.04 -0.34
CA LEU A 89 3.45 13.19 0.39
C LEU A 89 3.18 13.20 1.90
N ASP A 90 2.19 13.98 2.34
CA ASP A 90 1.78 14.03 3.75
C ASP A 90 1.30 12.67 4.24
N GLN A 91 0.55 11.92 3.41
CA GLN A 91 0.18 10.53 3.71
C GLN A 91 1.40 9.63 3.87
N ASN A 92 2.38 9.70 2.95
CA ASN A 92 3.61 8.91 3.04
C ASN A 92 4.40 9.20 4.32
N ILE A 93 4.54 10.48 4.68
CA ILE A 93 5.21 10.90 5.93
C ILE A 93 4.43 10.41 7.16
N GLY A 94 3.10 10.49 7.12
CA GLY A 94 2.24 10.03 8.21
C GLY A 94 2.39 8.54 8.54
N ALA A 95 2.87 7.72 7.60
CA ALA A 95 3.18 6.31 7.84
C ALA A 95 4.20 6.10 8.98
N LEU A 96 5.12 7.05 9.19
CA LEU A 96 6.11 6.99 10.27
C LEU A 96 5.51 7.09 11.68
N SER A 97 4.28 7.60 11.78
CA SER A 97 3.54 7.72 13.04
C SER A 97 2.75 6.45 13.39
N VAL A 98 2.61 5.52 12.45
CA VAL A 98 1.89 4.25 12.66
C VAL A 98 2.76 3.33 13.51
N LYS A 99 2.20 2.84 14.63
CA LYS A 99 2.84 1.84 15.49
C LYS A 99 2.15 0.49 15.31
N LEU A 100 2.92 -0.51 14.88
CA LEU A 100 2.48 -1.88 14.72
C LEU A 100 3.01 -2.72 15.88
N THR A 101 2.16 -3.55 16.48
CA THR A 101 2.60 -4.57 17.45
C THR A 101 3.08 -5.84 16.72
N PRO A 102 3.86 -6.72 17.38
CA PRO A 102 4.26 -8.00 16.78
C PRO A 102 3.07 -8.85 16.31
N GLU A 103 1.97 -8.86 17.06
CA GLU A 103 0.75 -9.61 16.72
C GLU A 103 0.06 -9.03 15.48
N GLU A 104 0.16 -7.72 15.28
CA GLU A 104 -0.36 -6.99 14.13
C GLU A 104 0.48 -7.21 12.86
N MET A 105 1.68 -7.79 12.99
CA MET A 105 2.59 -8.10 11.88
C MET A 105 2.61 -9.59 11.50
N THR A 106 1.78 -10.42 12.13
CA THR A 106 1.68 -11.87 11.92
C THR A 106 0.36 -12.22 11.22
#